data_AF-A0A925ILE8-F1
#
_entry.id   AF-A0A925ILE8-F1
#
_cell.length_a   1.000
_cell.length_b   1.000
_cell.length_c   1.000
_cell.angle_alpha   90.00
_cell.angle_beta   90.00
_cell.angle_gamma   90.00
#
_symmetry.space_group_name_H-M   'P 1'
#
loop_
_entity.id
_entity.type
_entity.pdbx_description
1 polymer ?
#
loop_
_entity_poly.entity_id
_entity_poly.type
_entity_poly.pdbx_seq_one_letter_code
_entity_poly.pdbx_strand_id
1 'polypeptide(L)'
;MQENRSYLPSADRVGVLIASVLLAFALTRLIQSPRFTLTIELPGFYFAYPLTLGTVMTILAAALTATGMDWLTRDHPALGKKSNIEHLMLPTITTFVIGAPLALLPDGRTWLTGFAFGALVLIIVFLAEYITINPAAPSYAFARAGLTALAYALFLILASSIRFSGVRMFLIVPITFITSMLISLRILHLDGTDRWDFPWAIGIGLVCAQISAGLHYWPLTPLQFGLALTGPLYALTMLSVNLTENIPMRRAAFGPAVVIGLAWASAIFLR
;
A
#
# COMPACT_ATOMS: atom_id res chain seq x y z
N MET A 1 -25.98 29.42 -15.15
CA MET A 1 -24.94 29.59 -14.10
C MET A 1 -24.08 28.33 -14.11
N GLN A 2 -22.90 28.39 -14.71
CA GLN A 2 -21.93 27.29 -14.68
C GLN A 2 -21.21 27.34 -13.34
N GLU A 3 -21.68 26.53 -12.40
CA GLU A 3 -21.03 26.37 -11.10
C GLU A 3 -19.64 25.77 -11.33
N ASN A 4 -18.62 26.53 -10.95
CA ASN A 4 -17.21 26.18 -11.11
C ASN A 4 -16.89 24.96 -10.23
N ARG A 5 -17.21 23.75 -10.71
CA ARG A 5 -16.86 22.49 -10.06
C ARG A 5 -15.35 22.38 -10.07
N SER A 6 -14.70 22.84 -9.01
CA SER A 6 -13.26 22.63 -8.84
C SER A 6 -13.02 21.13 -8.69
N TYR A 7 -12.48 20.51 -9.74
CA TYR A 7 -12.07 19.10 -9.75
C TYR A 7 -10.80 18.87 -8.92
N LEU A 8 -10.20 19.94 -8.41
CA LEU A 8 -9.00 19.91 -7.58
C LEU A 8 -9.34 20.31 -6.15
N PRO A 9 -8.72 19.65 -5.15
CA PRO A 9 -8.88 20.02 -3.76
C PRO A 9 -8.24 21.38 -3.48
N SER A 10 -8.67 22.04 -2.40
CA SER A 10 -8.04 23.26 -1.93
C SER A 10 -6.59 23.00 -1.49
N ALA A 11 -5.67 23.77 -2.05
CA ALA A 11 -4.23 23.64 -1.79
C ALA A 11 -3.90 23.74 -0.29
N ASP A 12 -4.59 24.62 0.44
CA ASP A 12 -4.39 24.79 1.89
C ASP A 12 -4.70 23.51 2.67
N ARG A 13 -5.78 22.80 2.33
CA ARG A 13 -6.17 21.57 3.02
C ARG A 13 -5.22 20.42 2.75
N VAL A 14 -4.84 20.27 1.49
CA VAL A 14 -3.83 19.29 1.09
C VAL A 14 -2.49 19.59 1.77
N GLY A 15 -2.10 20.87 1.83
CA GLY A 15 -0.91 21.34 2.53
C GLY A 15 -0.92 21.00 4.02
N VAL A 16 -2.00 21.29 4.73
CA VAL A 16 -2.15 20.95 6.16
C VAL A 16 -2.07 19.45 6.40
N LEU A 17 -2.76 18.66 5.58
CA LEU A 17 -2.72 17.20 5.66
C LEU A 17 -1.30 16.66 5.48
N ILE A 18 -0.65 17.03 4.38
CA ILE A 18 0.73 16.58 4.10
C ILE A 18 1.69 17.03 5.19
N ALA A 19 1.61 18.30 5.62
CA ALA A 19 2.49 18.83 6.66
C ALA A 19 2.34 18.05 7.96
N SER A 20 1.11 17.73 8.39
CA SER A 20 0.88 16.93 9.60
C SER A 20 1.44 15.51 9.50
N VAL A 21 1.26 14.83 8.36
CA VAL A 21 1.80 13.48 8.11
C VAL A 21 3.32 13.50 8.06
N LEU A 22 3.91 14.46 7.36
CA LEU A 22 5.36 14.63 7.26
C LEU A 22 5.99 15.03 8.60
N LEU A 23 5.30 15.83 9.39
CA LEU A 23 5.73 16.16 10.75
C LEU A 23 5.79 14.91 11.62
N ALA A 24 4.79 14.03 11.54
CA ALA A 24 4.81 12.76 12.26
C ALA A 24 6.03 11.90 11.88
N PHE A 25 6.38 11.85 10.59
CA PHE A 25 7.61 11.18 10.15
C PHE A 25 8.89 11.87 10.61
N ALA A 26 8.96 13.20 10.55
CA ALA A 26 10.14 13.96 10.98
C ALA A 26 10.41 13.79 12.49
N LEU A 27 9.34 13.74 13.30
CA LEU A 27 9.44 13.55 14.76
C LEU A 27 10.08 12.22 15.15
N THR A 28 10.01 11.18 14.30
CA THR A 28 10.68 9.90 14.56
C THR A 28 12.20 10.02 14.69
N ARG A 29 12.80 11.02 14.06
CA ARG A 29 14.25 11.27 14.07
C ARG A 29 14.68 12.20 15.20
N LEU A 30 13.80 13.12 15.61
CA LEU A 30 14.11 14.12 16.63
C LEU A 30 14.08 13.54 18.05
N ILE A 31 13.25 12.51 18.26
CA ILE A 31 13.08 11.89 19.57
C ILE A 31 13.91 10.60 19.60
N GLN A 32 14.98 10.60 20.40
CA GLN A 32 15.74 9.39 20.68
C GLN A 32 14.86 8.40 21.44
N SER A 33 14.41 7.34 20.76
CA SER A 33 13.52 6.35 21.35
C SER A 33 14.32 5.24 22.06
N PRO A 34 14.03 4.97 23.34
CA PRO A 34 14.31 3.66 23.93
C PRO A 34 13.61 2.58 23.10
N ARG A 35 14.25 1.42 22.92
CA ARG A 35 13.59 0.27 22.28
C ARG A 35 12.74 -0.42 23.33
N PHE A 36 11.42 -0.32 23.21
CA PHE A 36 10.51 -1.05 24.09
C PHE A 36 10.21 -2.42 23.46
N THR A 37 10.68 -3.50 24.06
CA THR A 37 10.40 -4.84 23.55
C THR A 37 9.10 -5.34 24.15
N LEU A 38 8.05 -5.45 23.34
CA LEU A 38 6.80 -6.10 23.71
C LEU A 38 7.05 -7.61 23.74
N THR A 39 7.14 -8.18 24.94
CA THR A 39 7.28 -9.63 25.15
C THR A 39 5.95 -10.22 25.58
N ILE A 40 5.41 -11.14 24.78
CA ILE A 40 4.24 -11.95 25.14
C ILE A 40 4.70 -13.40 25.23
N GLU A 41 4.62 -13.94 26.44
CA GLU A 41 4.92 -15.35 26.73
C GLU A 41 3.62 -16.12 26.79
N LEU A 42 3.38 -16.92 25.75
CA LEU A 42 2.28 -17.87 25.67
C LEU A 42 2.86 -19.28 25.88
N PRO A 43 2.07 -20.26 26.37
CA PRO A 43 2.54 -21.63 26.54
C PRO A 43 3.10 -22.18 25.21
N GLY A 44 4.43 -22.36 25.13
CA GLY A 44 5.12 -22.85 23.92
C GLY A 44 5.40 -21.80 22.83
N PHE A 45 5.06 -20.52 23.04
CA PHE A 45 5.30 -19.46 22.06
C PHE A 45 5.86 -18.20 22.71
N TYR A 46 7.03 -17.77 22.25
CA TYR A 46 7.69 -16.55 22.70
C TYR A 46 7.61 -15.48 21.61
N PHE A 47 6.82 -14.44 21.87
CA PHE A 47 6.69 -13.29 20.99
C PHE A 47 7.48 -12.13 21.55
N ALA A 48 8.51 -11.69 20.84
CA ALA A 48 9.24 -10.46 21.17
C ALA A 48 9.23 -9.55 19.95
N TYR A 49 8.56 -8.40 20.08
CA TYR A 49 8.54 -7.36 19.05
C TYR A 49 9.12 -6.06 19.62
N PRO A 50 10.21 -5.53 19.04
CA PRO A 50 10.72 -4.22 19.45
C PRO A 50 9.76 -3.14 18.93
N LEU A 51 8.84 -2.70 19.79
CA LEU A 51 8.01 -1.55 19.52
C LEU A 51 8.89 -0.30 19.58
N THR A 52 9.10 0.31 18.42
CA THR A 52 9.87 1.54 18.30
C THR A 52 8.93 2.73 18.14
N LEU A 53 9.41 3.92 18.51
CA LEU A 53 8.71 5.16 18.18
C LEU A 53 8.43 5.28 16.67
N GLY A 54 9.33 4.77 15.82
CA GLY A 54 9.12 4.74 14.37
C GLY A 54 7.85 3.99 13.95
N THR A 55 7.60 2.81 14.54
CA THR A 55 6.37 2.04 14.31
C THR A 55 5.14 2.82 14.78
N VAL A 56 5.19 3.39 15.99
CA VAL A 56 4.06 4.16 16.57
C VAL A 56 3.73 5.38 15.71
N MET A 57 4.74 6.15 15.31
CA MET A 57 4.54 7.34 14.49
C MET A 57 4.11 7.00 13.07
N THR A 58 4.53 5.86 12.52
CA THR A 58 4.02 5.38 11.22
C THR A 58 2.52 5.04 11.29
N ILE A 59 2.09 4.38 12.37
CA ILE A 59 0.67 4.10 12.62
C ILE A 59 -0.10 5.41 12.83
N LEU A 60 0.45 6.35 13.59
CA LEU A 60 -0.13 7.68 13.80
C LEU A 60 -0.26 8.44 12.48
N ALA A 61 0.77 8.46 11.65
CA ALA A 61 0.77 9.10 10.33
C ALA A 61 -0.28 8.49 9.41
N ALA A 62 -0.43 7.16 9.42
CA ALA A 62 -1.49 6.47 8.68
C ALA A 62 -2.89 6.86 9.20
N ALA A 63 -3.08 6.93 10.53
CA ALA A 63 -4.34 7.37 11.13
C ALA A 63 -4.67 8.84 10.79
N LEU A 64 -3.69 9.73 10.83
CA LEU A 64 -3.82 11.13 10.40
C LEU A 64 -4.16 11.23 8.91
N THR A 65 -3.62 10.34 8.09
CA THR A 65 -3.97 10.27 6.67
C THR A 65 -5.42 9.83 6.49
N ALA A 66 -5.87 8.80 7.21
CA ALA A 66 -7.24 8.32 7.14
C ALA A 66 -8.25 9.42 7.53
N THR A 67 -8.02 10.09 8.67
CA THR A 67 -8.90 11.16 9.14
C THR A 67 -8.81 12.42 8.30
N GLY A 68 -7.61 12.78 7.84
CA GLY A 68 -7.38 13.95 7.01
C GLY A 68 -7.92 13.78 5.58
N MET A 69 -7.81 12.59 5.00
CA MET A 69 -8.50 12.28 3.74
C MET A 69 -10.00 12.30 3.92
N ASP A 70 -10.53 11.78 5.03
CA ASP A 70 -11.98 11.83 5.30
C ASP A 70 -12.48 13.27 5.40
N TRP A 71 -11.73 14.14 6.06
CA TRP A 71 -12.01 15.57 6.08
C TRP A 71 -11.87 16.24 4.70
N LEU A 72 -10.88 15.85 3.89
CA LEU A 72 -10.64 16.41 2.57
C LEU A 72 -11.76 16.06 1.58
N THR A 73 -12.20 14.81 1.58
CA THR A 73 -13.15 14.29 0.57
C THR A 73 -14.61 14.54 0.94
N ARG A 74 -14.95 14.74 2.22
CA ARG A 74 -16.32 15.12 2.64
C ARG A 74 -16.82 16.44 2.03
N ASP A 75 -15.90 17.35 1.73
CA ASP A 75 -16.22 18.62 1.06
C ASP A 75 -16.33 18.48 -0.46
N HIS A 76 -16.09 17.30 -1.01
CA HIS A 76 -16.14 17.08 -2.45
C HIS A 76 -17.61 17.13 -2.93
N PRO A 77 -17.96 18.02 -3.88
CA PRO A 77 -19.35 18.25 -4.31
C PRO A 77 -20.02 17.02 -4.92
N ALA A 78 -19.23 16.11 -5.49
CA ALA A 78 -19.70 14.86 -6.08
C ALA A 78 -19.85 13.67 -5.09
N LEU A 79 -19.30 13.75 -3.86
CA LEU A 79 -19.35 12.63 -2.90
C LEU A 79 -20.75 12.50 -2.27
N GLY A 80 -21.39 13.64 -1.97
CA GLY A 80 -22.74 13.67 -1.39
C GLY A 80 -22.84 12.89 -0.08
N LYS A 81 -23.70 11.85 -0.03
CA LYS A 81 -23.88 10.94 1.12
C LYS A 81 -23.28 9.55 0.91
N LYS A 82 -22.45 9.35 -0.13
CA LYS A 82 -21.85 8.05 -0.41
C LYS A 82 -20.77 7.70 0.61
N SER A 83 -20.49 6.41 0.75
CA SER A 83 -19.39 5.93 1.58
C SER A 83 -18.07 6.50 1.10
N ASN A 84 -17.27 7.00 2.05
CA ASN A 84 -15.97 7.58 1.77
C ASN A 84 -14.82 6.57 1.95
N ILE A 85 -15.10 5.41 2.55
CA ILE A 85 -14.11 4.45 3.04
C ILE A 85 -13.17 3.98 1.93
N GLU A 86 -13.69 3.86 0.71
CA GLU A 86 -12.97 3.45 -0.50
C GLU A 86 -11.79 4.37 -0.81
N HIS A 87 -11.98 5.67 -0.59
CA HIS A 87 -11.00 6.71 -0.86
C HIS A 87 -10.04 6.95 0.30
N LEU A 88 -10.25 6.30 1.45
CA LEU A 88 -9.35 6.40 2.60
C LEU A 88 -8.30 5.29 2.60
N MET A 89 -8.64 4.12 2.05
CA MET A 89 -7.80 2.92 2.13
C MET A 89 -6.42 3.12 1.50
N LEU A 90 -6.37 3.52 0.23
CA LEU A 90 -5.11 3.59 -0.51
C LEU A 90 -4.16 4.68 0.04
N PRO A 91 -4.62 5.91 0.33
CA PRO A 91 -3.80 6.90 1.02
C PRO A 91 -3.25 6.41 2.37
N THR A 92 -4.08 5.76 3.18
CA THR A 92 -3.69 5.25 4.50
C THR A 92 -2.60 4.18 4.40
N ILE A 93 -2.77 3.23 3.48
CA ILE A 93 -1.77 2.18 3.21
C ILE A 93 -0.50 2.81 2.66
N THR A 94 -0.60 3.79 1.78
CA THR A 94 0.56 4.52 1.22
C THR A 94 1.40 5.12 2.35
N THR A 95 0.77 5.87 3.25
CA THR A 95 1.48 6.48 4.39
C THR A 95 2.13 5.43 5.27
N PHE A 96 1.41 4.35 5.60
CA PHE A 96 1.98 3.24 6.37
C PHE A 96 3.21 2.61 5.69
N VAL A 97 3.10 2.34 4.39
CA VAL A 97 4.16 1.73 3.58
C VAL A 97 5.38 2.64 3.46
N ILE A 98 5.21 3.95 3.31
CA ILE A 98 6.33 4.92 3.23
C ILE A 98 7.09 5.00 4.57
N GLY A 99 6.41 4.84 5.70
CA GLY A 99 7.06 4.85 7.01
C GLY A 99 8.09 3.73 7.19
N ALA A 100 7.84 2.55 6.62
CA ALA A 100 8.72 1.38 6.75
C ALA A 100 10.15 1.60 6.19
N PRO A 101 10.37 1.96 4.91
CA PRO A 101 11.70 2.25 4.39
C PRO A 101 12.30 3.51 5.05
N LEU A 102 11.50 4.52 5.39
CA LEU A 102 11.99 5.75 6.00
C LEU A 102 12.60 5.52 7.40
N ALA A 103 12.07 4.54 8.15
CA ALA A 103 12.63 4.09 9.42
C ALA A 103 13.95 3.33 9.27
N LEU A 104 14.22 2.75 8.10
CA LEU A 104 15.42 1.95 7.81
C LEU A 104 16.57 2.78 7.26
N LEU A 105 16.29 3.96 6.69
CA LEU A 105 17.32 4.82 6.07
C LEU A 105 18.33 5.36 7.11
N PRO A 106 19.62 5.48 6.76
CA PRO A 106 20.60 6.17 7.60
C PRO A 106 20.31 7.68 7.72
N ASP A 107 20.75 8.29 8.82
CA ASP A 107 20.64 9.73 9.04
C ASP A 107 21.42 10.55 8.00
N GLY A 108 20.98 11.79 7.80
CA GLY A 108 21.62 12.75 6.90
C GLY A 108 20.92 12.89 5.55
N ARG A 109 21.71 13.03 4.47
CA ARG A 109 21.18 13.37 3.13
C ARG A 109 20.29 12.27 2.55
N THR A 110 20.60 11.00 2.80
CA THR A 110 19.82 9.84 2.34
C THR A 110 18.41 9.81 2.92
N TRP A 111 18.27 10.15 4.20
CA TRP A 111 16.96 10.25 4.84
C TRP A 111 16.16 11.42 4.26
N LEU A 112 16.79 12.59 4.07
CA LEU A 112 16.13 13.76 3.49
C LEU A 112 15.61 13.49 2.07
N THR A 113 16.39 12.78 1.24
CA THR A 113 15.93 12.38 -0.10
C THR A 113 14.76 11.40 -0.04
N GLY A 114 14.79 10.42 0.88
CA GLY A 114 13.67 9.50 1.09
C GLY A 114 12.42 10.20 1.61
N PHE A 115 12.60 11.18 2.51
CA PHE A 115 11.53 12.00 3.06
C PHE A 115 10.86 12.87 1.99
N ALA A 116 11.66 13.57 1.17
CA ALA A 116 11.15 14.37 0.06
C ALA A 116 10.44 13.50 -0.99
N PHE A 117 10.98 12.32 -1.30
CA PHE A 117 10.33 11.37 -2.19
C PHE A 117 9.00 10.86 -1.62
N GLY A 118 8.97 10.52 -0.33
CA GLY A 118 7.74 10.13 0.37
C GLY A 118 6.68 11.23 0.34
N ALA A 119 7.08 12.49 0.56
CA ALA A 119 6.19 13.65 0.44
C ALA A 119 5.57 13.78 -0.96
N LEU A 120 6.39 13.63 -2.01
CA LEU A 120 5.93 13.69 -3.39
C LEU A 120 4.92 12.57 -3.69
N VAL A 121 5.22 11.34 -3.26
CA VAL A 121 4.31 10.20 -3.43
C VAL A 121 2.98 10.49 -2.74
N LEU A 122 2.99 10.95 -1.48
CA LEU A 122 1.77 11.29 -0.75
C LEU A 122 0.93 12.37 -1.45
N ILE A 123 1.56 13.43 -1.97
CA ILE A 123 0.89 14.46 -2.76
C ILE A 123 0.16 13.83 -3.95
N ILE A 124 0.88 13.01 -4.72
CA ILE A 124 0.32 12.35 -5.91
C ILE A 124 -0.86 11.47 -5.53
N VAL A 125 -0.74 10.70 -4.44
CA VAL A 125 -1.81 9.81 -3.97
C VAL A 125 -3.04 10.61 -3.57
N PHE A 126 -2.88 11.62 -2.71
CA PHE A 126 -4.01 12.40 -2.22
C PHE A 126 -4.75 13.09 -3.37
N LEU A 127 -4.00 13.62 -4.34
CA LEU A 127 -4.57 14.29 -5.50
C LEU A 127 -5.27 13.31 -6.45
N ALA A 128 -4.62 12.18 -6.76
CA ALA A 128 -5.19 11.15 -7.62
C ALA A 128 -6.47 10.56 -7.00
N GLU A 129 -6.43 10.28 -5.70
CA GLU A 129 -7.58 9.76 -4.96
C GLU A 129 -8.76 10.75 -4.98
N TYR A 130 -8.48 12.03 -4.74
CA TYR A 130 -9.50 13.08 -4.83
C TYR A 130 -10.13 13.18 -6.23
N ILE A 131 -9.33 13.09 -7.29
CA ILE A 131 -9.82 13.11 -8.68
C ILE A 131 -10.72 11.90 -8.97
N THR A 132 -10.40 10.71 -8.43
CA THR A 132 -11.20 9.50 -8.68
C THR A 132 -12.60 9.52 -8.06
N ILE A 133 -12.90 10.47 -7.16
CA ILE A 133 -14.24 10.66 -6.60
C ILE A 133 -15.25 11.04 -7.68
N ASN A 134 -14.82 11.71 -8.75
CA ASN A 134 -15.68 12.10 -9.86
C ASN A 134 -15.32 11.34 -11.16
N PRO A 135 -16.08 10.29 -11.52
CA PRO A 135 -15.87 9.56 -12.77
C PRO A 135 -15.99 10.41 -14.04
N ALA A 136 -16.64 11.59 -13.97
CA ALA A 136 -16.76 12.51 -15.10
C ALA A 136 -15.53 13.43 -15.28
N ALA A 137 -14.52 13.35 -14.40
CA ALA A 137 -13.31 14.15 -14.51
C ALA A 137 -12.47 13.70 -15.74
N PRO A 138 -11.91 14.62 -16.54
CA PRO A 138 -11.10 14.27 -17.71
C PRO A 138 -9.87 13.40 -17.38
N SER A 139 -9.31 13.57 -16.18
CA SER A 139 -8.13 12.85 -15.70
C SER A 139 -8.46 11.55 -14.95
N TYR A 140 -9.73 11.13 -14.89
CA TYR A 140 -10.17 9.95 -14.14
C TYR A 140 -9.41 8.67 -14.55
N ALA A 141 -9.31 8.40 -15.86
CA ALA A 141 -8.65 7.19 -16.36
C ALA A 141 -7.15 7.15 -15.98
N PHE A 142 -6.47 8.30 -16.06
CA PHE A 142 -5.07 8.42 -15.67
C PHE A 142 -4.88 8.28 -14.16
N ALA A 143 -5.75 8.90 -13.35
CA ALA A 143 -5.71 8.79 -11.90
C ALA A 143 -5.95 7.33 -11.45
N ARG A 144 -6.96 6.66 -12.02
CA ARG A 144 -7.24 5.24 -11.75
C ARG A 144 -6.05 4.35 -12.10
N ALA A 145 -5.53 4.46 -13.33
CA ALA A 145 -4.38 3.66 -13.75
C ALA A 145 -3.13 3.94 -12.88
N GLY A 146 -2.90 5.20 -12.52
CA GLY A 146 -1.81 5.62 -11.64
C GLY A 146 -1.93 5.03 -10.23
N LEU A 147 -3.13 5.06 -9.64
CA LEU A 147 -3.39 4.47 -8.32
C LEU A 147 -3.20 2.95 -8.33
N THR A 148 -3.65 2.25 -9.38
CA THR A 148 -3.43 0.80 -9.53
C THR A 148 -1.93 0.48 -9.65
N ALA A 149 -1.20 1.19 -10.51
CA ALA A 149 0.24 1.01 -10.65
C ALA A 149 0.99 1.30 -9.33
N LEU A 150 0.58 2.37 -8.64
CA LEU A 150 1.15 2.74 -7.36
C LEU A 150 0.87 1.69 -6.27
N ALA A 151 -0.32 1.10 -6.25
CA ALA A 151 -0.65 0.07 -5.27
C ALA A 151 0.29 -1.15 -5.38
N TYR A 152 0.61 -1.60 -6.60
CA TYR A 152 1.62 -2.66 -6.79
C TYR A 152 3.03 -2.19 -6.41
N ALA A 153 3.40 -0.95 -6.73
CA ALA A 153 4.70 -0.40 -6.34
C ALA A 153 4.86 -0.29 -4.81
N LEU A 154 3.80 0.11 -4.10
CA LEU A 154 3.78 0.16 -2.64
C LEU A 154 3.91 -1.24 -2.04
N PHE A 155 3.24 -2.23 -2.61
CA PHE A 155 3.41 -3.61 -2.16
C PHE A 155 4.85 -4.10 -2.34
N LEU A 156 5.46 -3.81 -3.50
CA LEU A 156 6.87 -4.12 -3.77
C LEU A 156 7.81 -3.47 -2.75
N ILE A 157 7.61 -2.17 -2.47
CA ILE A 157 8.40 -1.40 -1.50
C ILE A 157 8.25 -2.00 -0.10
N LEU A 158 7.02 -2.31 0.33
CA LEU A 158 6.77 -2.88 1.66
C LEU A 158 7.41 -4.26 1.79
N ALA A 159 7.17 -5.16 0.84
CA ALA A 159 7.73 -6.51 0.85
C ALA A 159 9.27 -6.49 0.91
N SER A 160 9.88 -5.60 0.13
CA SER A 160 11.34 -5.38 0.16
C SER A 160 11.81 -4.83 1.51
N SER A 161 11.10 -3.86 2.09
CA SER A 161 11.45 -3.24 3.39
C SER A 161 11.35 -4.24 4.54
N ILE A 162 10.31 -5.08 4.54
CA ILE A 162 10.13 -6.14 5.53
C ILE A 162 11.25 -7.17 5.43
N ARG A 163 11.64 -7.57 4.21
CA ARG A 163 12.77 -8.48 4.02
C ARG A 163 14.10 -7.86 4.46
N PHE A 164 14.33 -6.58 4.16
CA PHE A 164 15.54 -5.86 4.55
C PHE A 164 15.69 -5.76 6.08
N SER A 165 14.58 -5.57 6.80
CA SER A 165 14.59 -5.46 8.27
C SER A 165 14.79 -6.78 9.01
N GLY A 166 14.84 -7.92 8.29
CA GLY A 166 15.16 -9.22 8.89
C GLY A 166 14.11 -9.72 9.89
N VAL A 167 12.85 -9.30 9.74
CA VAL A 167 11.78 -9.67 10.66
C VAL A 167 11.52 -11.18 10.63
N ARG A 168 11.08 -11.74 11.76
CA ARG A 168 10.73 -13.16 11.85
C ARG A 168 9.50 -13.49 11.01
N MET A 169 9.46 -14.70 10.46
CA MET A 169 8.38 -15.22 9.61
C MET A 169 6.98 -14.97 10.20
N PHE A 170 6.78 -15.17 11.51
CA PHE A 170 5.48 -14.98 12.16
C PHE A 170 4.96 -13.54 12.11
N LEU A 171 5.81 -12.54 11.83
CA LEU A 171 5.40 -11.15 11.58
C LEU A 171 5.26 -10.87 10.08
N ILE A 172 6.15 -11.44 9.26
CA ILE A 172 6.11 -11.26 7.80
C ILE A 172 4.78 -11.76 7.22
N VAL A 173 4.34 -12.95 7.63
CA VAL A 173 3.12 -13.60 7.13
C VAL A 173 1.86 -12.73 7.35
N PRO A 174 1.53 -12.28 8.59
CA PRO A 174 0.35 -11.47 8.82
C PRO A 174 0.44 -10.09 8.15
N ILE A 175 1.62 -9.44 8.13
CA ILE A 175 1.78 -8.14 7.47
C ILE A 175 1.55 -8.28 5.95
N THR A 176 2.12 -9.33 5.34
CA THR A 176 1.95 -9.61 3.92
C THR A 176 0.50 -9.93 3.61
N PHE A 177 -0.15 -10.77 4.44
CA PHE A 177 -1.58 -11.09 4.32
C PHE A 177 -2.46 -9.84 4.32
N ILE A 178 -2.36 -9.01 5.37
CA ILE A 178 -3.21 -7.81 5.51
C ILE A 178 -2.97 -6.85 4.35
N THR A 179 -1.71 -6.59 4.00
CA THR A 179 -1.38 -5.60 2.96
C THR A 179 -1.84 -6.08 1.58
N SER A 180 -1.55 -7.33 1.21
CA SER A 180 -1.99 -7.89 -0.08
C SER A 180 -3.51 -8.00 -0.19
N MET A 181 -4.20 -8.34 0.91
CA MET A 181 -5.66 -8.32 0.98
C MET A 181 -6.21 -6.91 0.74
N LEU A 182 -5.73 -5.89 1.46
CA LEU A 182 -6.26 -4.53 1.31
C LEU A 182 -5.95 -3.92 -0.07
N ILE A 183 -4.74 -4.16 -0.58
CA ILE A 183 -4.33 -3.68 -1.91
C ILE A 183 -5.17 -4.34 -3.01
N SER A 184 -5.32 -5.67 -2.98
CA SER A 184 -6.14 -6.37 -3.98
C SER A 184 -7.60 -5.96 -3.90
N LEU A 185 -8.16 -5.78 -2.69
CA LEU A 185 -9.52 -5.29 -2.50
C LEU A 185 -9.72 -3.91 -3.15
N ARG A 186 -8.75 -3.00 -2.97
CA ARG A 186 -8.80 -1.66 -3.58
C ARG A 186 -8.74 -1.74 -5.11
N ILE A 187 -7.84 -2.55 -5.65
CA ILE A 187 -7.66 -2.69 -7.11
C ILE A 187 -8.92 -3.29 -7.73
N LEU A 188 -9.49 -4.35 -7.15
CA LEU A 188 -10.71 -4.98 -7.66
C LEU A 188 -11.91 -4.01 -7.63
N HIS A 189 -12.01 -3.20 -6.58
CA HIS A 189 -13.05 -2.17 -6.49
C HIS A 189 -12.88 -1.08 -7.54
N LEU A 190 -11.64 -0.65 -7.81
CA LEU A 190 -11.33 0.29 -8.87
C LEU A 190 -11.62 -0.30 -10.25
N ASP A 191 -11.40 -1.60 -10.45
CA ASP A 191 -11.31 -2.17 -11.79
C ASP A 191 -12.62 -2.61 -12.45
N GLY A 192 -13.56 -3.20 -11.71
CA GLY A 192 -14.58 -4.02 -12.39
C GLY A 192 -16.04 -3.74 -12.09
N THR A 193 -16.42 -3.32 -10.88
CA THR A 193 -17.77 -3.73 -10.49
C THR A 193 -18.51 -2.92 -9.41
N ASP A 194 -17.92 -1.86 -8.84
CA ASP A 194 -18.53 -1.06 -7.74
C ASP A 194 -19.02 -1.93 -6.56
N ARG A 195 -18.45 -3.13 -6.43
CA ARG A 195 -18.74 -4.12 -5.37
C ARG A 195 -17.43 -4.57 -4.77
N TRP A 196 -17.48 -4.72 -3.46
CA TRP A 196 -16.38 -5.19 -2.65
C TRP A 196 -16.24 -6.71 -2.78
N ASP A 197 -15.29 -7.17 -3.60
CA ASP A 197 -15.01 -8.60 -3.79
C ASP A 197 -14.10 -9.15 -2.68
N PHE A 198 -14.61 -9.14 -1.45
CA PHE A 198 -13.91 -9.67 -0.26
C PHE A 198 -13.40 -11.11 -0.42
N PRO A 199 -14.16 -12.06 -1.02
CA PRO A 199 -13.68 -13.44 -1.15
C PRO A 199 -12.40 -13.54 -1.98
N TRP A 200 -12.31 -12.77 -3.08
CA TRP A 200 -11.11 -12.72 -3.92
C TRP A 200 -9.95 -12.05 -3.19
N ALA A 201 -10.18 -10.91 -2.53
CA ALA A 201 -9.13 -10.22 -1.79
C ALA A 201 -8.54 -11.07 -0.65
N ILE A 202 -9.39 -11.79 0.10
CA ILE A 202 -8.94 -12.73 1.14
C ILE A 202 -8.14 -13.88 0.52
N GLY A 203 -8.63 -14.48 -0.57
CA GLY A 203 -7.93 -15.55 -1.26
C GLY A 203 -6.56 -15.14 -1.78
N ILE A 204 -6.47 -13.97 -2.42
CA ILE A 204 -5.22 -13.38 -2.89
C ILE A 204 -4.27 -13.14 -1.72
N GLY A 205 -4.79 -12.59 -0.61
CA GLY A 205 -4.03 -12.34 0.59
C GLY A 205 -3.43 -13.61 1.18
N LEU A 206 -4.23 -14.67 1.31
CA LEU A 206 -3.79 -15.96 1.83
C LEU A 206 -2.68 -16.56 0.94
N VAL A 207 -2.86 -16.56 -0.38
CA VAL A 207 -1.85 -17.09 -1.30
C VAL A 207 -0.54 -16.30 -1.22
N CYS A 208 -0.60 -14.97 -1.20
CA CYS A 208 0.60 -14.13 -1.04
C CYS A 208 1.30 -14.40 0.30
N ALA A 209 0.55 -14.59 1.38
CA ALA A 209 1.10 -14.91 2.70
C ALA A 209 1.79 -16.29 2.73
N GLN A 210 1.21 -17.31 2.09
CA GLN A 210 1.81 -18.65 1.97
C GLN A 210 3.08 -18.63 1.10
N ILE A 211 3.05 -17.91 -0.03
CA ILE A 211 4.25 -17.73 -0.87
C ILE A 211 5.33 -17.00 -0.08
N SER A 212 4.97 -15.95 0.66
CA SER A 212 5.90 -15.21 1.52
C SER A 212 6.54 -16.09 2.59
N ALA A 213 5.75 -16.99 3.20
CA ALA A 213 6.24 -17.98 4.14
C ALA A 213 7.29 -18.90 3.51
N GLY A 214 7.04 -19.41 2.30
CA GLY A 214 8.00 -20.24 1.56
C GLY A 214 9.27 -19.48 1.16
N LEU A 215 9.12 -18.28 0.61
CA LEU A 215 10.23 -17.44 0.16
C LEU A 215 11.12 -16.95 1.32
N HIS A 216 10.60 -16.90 2.55
CA HIS A 216 11.35 -16.47 3.71
C HIS A 216 12.64 -17.28 3.93
N TYR A 217 12.59 -18.60 3.67
CA TYR A 217 13.72 -19.51 3.84
C TYR A 217 14.72 -19.47 2.67
N TRP A 218 14.35 -18.86 1.55
CA TRP A 218 15.21 -18.76 0.39
C TRP A 218 16.20 -17.59 0.57
N PRO A 219 17.48 -17.73 0.22
CA PRO A 219 18.46 -16.63 0.24
C PRO A 219 18.22 -15.61 -0.89
N LEU A 220 17.07 -14.95 -0.86
CA LEU A 220 16.70 -13.88 -1.78
C LEU A 220 17.10 -12.51 -1.22
N THR A 221 17.57 -11.63 -2.11
CA THR A 221 17.77 -10.22 -1.76
C THR A 221 16.41 -9.55 -1.51
N PRO A 222 16.36 -8.42 -0.78
CA PRO A 222 15.10 -7.73 -0.47
C PRO A 222 14.26 -7.40 -1.72
N LEU A 223 14.92 -6.94 -2.78
CA LEU A 223 14.24 -6.60 -4.03
C LEU A 223 13.69 -7.85 -4.74
N GLN A 224 14.45 -8.94 -4.77
CA GLN A 224 14.01 -10.21 -5.35
C GLN A 224 12.79 -10.77 -4.62
N PHE A 225 12.81 -10.72 -3.28
CA PHE A 225 11.68 -11.13 -2.45
C PHE A 225 10.43 -10.30 -2.76
N GLY A 226 10.59 -8.97 -2.87
CA GLY A 226 9.48 -8.08 -3.23
C GLY A 226 8.90 -8.35 -4.63
N LEU A 227 9.76 -8.54 -5.64
CA LEU A 227 9.33 -8.85 -7.01
C LEU A 227 8.63 -10.21 -7.09
N ALA A 228 9.19 -11.22 -6.42
CA ALA A 228 8.63 -12.57 -6.38
C ALA A 228 7.24 -12.61 -5.72
N LEU A 229 6.93 -11.70 -4.78
CA LEU A 229 5.60 -11.55 -4.17
C LEU A 229 4.65 -10.67 -4.99
N THR A 230 5.16 -9.62 -5.62
CA THR A 230 4.33 -8.69 -6.41
C THR A 230 3.76 -9.37 -7.67
N GLY A 231 4.52 -10.28 -8.28
CA GLY A 231 4.07 -11.08 -9.42
C GLY A 231 2.76 -11.87 -9.14
N PRO A 232 2.71 -12.73 -8.11
CA PRO A 232 1.49 -13.40 -7.68
C PRO A 232 0.34 -12.45 -7.35
N LEU A 233 0.60 -11.34 -6.65
CA LEU A 233 -0.43 -10.34 -6.35
C LEU A 233 -1.09 -9.80 -7.62
N TYR A 234 -0.27 -9.39 -8.59
CA TYR A 234 -0.74 -8.90 -9.90
C TYR A 234 -1.48 -9.98 -10.68
N ALA A 235 -0.91 -11.19 -10.76
CA ALA A 235 -1.48 -12.26 -11.54
C ALA A 235 -2.82 -12.75 -11.01
N LEU A 236 -2.97 -12.85 -9.68
CA LEU A 236 -4.23 -13.26 -9.08
C LEU A 236 -5.31 -12.17 -9.16
N THR A 237 -4.92 -10.89 -9.05
CA THR A 237 -5.86 -9.78 -9.29
C THR A 237 -6.34 -9.76 -10.73
N MET A 238 -5.44 -9.91 -11.71
CA MET A 238 -5.80 -10.04 -13.13
C MET A 238 -6.68 -11.28 -13.39
N LEU A 239 -6.36 -12.42 -12.78
CA LEU A 239 -7.14 -13.65 -12.91
C LEU A 239 -8.56 -13.46 -12.37
N SER A 240 -8.71 -12.80 -11.22
CA SER A 240 -10.00 -12.48 -10.61
C SER A 240 -10.87 -11.65 -11.56
N VAL A 241 -10.33 -10.57 -12.13
CA VAL A 241 -11.04 -9.73 -13.10
C VAL A 241 -11.48 -10.55 -14.32
N ASN A 242 -10.55 -11.31 -14.92
CA ASN A 242 -10.85 -12.11 -16.11
C ASN A 242 -11.95 -13.16 -15.86
N LEU A 243 -11.97 -13.79 -14.68
CA LEU A 243 -12.98 -14.79 -14.31
C LEU A 243 -14.34 -14.15 -14.04
N THR A 244 -14.38 -12.96 -13.45
CA THR A 244 -15.61 -12.18 -13.26
C THR A 244 -16.21 -11.76 -14.60
N GLU A 245 -15.37 -11.49 -15.61
CA GLU A 245 -15.79 -11.21 -16.99
C GLU A 245 -16.18 -12.46 -17.79
N ASN A 246 -16.27 -13.63 -17.15
CA ASN A 246 -16.62 -14.92 -17.77
C ASN A 246 -15.69 -15.36 -18.92
N ILE A 247 -14.43 -14.90 -18.90
CA ILE A 247 -13.42 -15.37 -19.85
C ILE A 247 -13.10 -16.83 -19.53
N PRO A 248 -13.03 -17.73 -20.53
CA PRO A 248 -12.72 -19.14 -20.28
C PRO A 248 -11.37 -19.30 -19.57
N MET A 249 -11.35 -20.12 -18.51
CA MET A 249 -10.23 -20.30 -17.56
C MET A 249 -8.86 -20.44 -18.25
N ARG A 250 -8.77 -21.20 -19.36
CA ARG A 250 -7.51 -21.39 -20.10
C ARG A 250 -6.95 -20.08 -20.69
N ARG A 251 -7.82 -19.19 -21.17
CA ARG A 251 -7.42 -17.87 -21.70
C ARG A 251 -7.21 -16.88 -20.57
N ALA A 252 -8.08 -16.91 -19.54
CA ALA A 252 -7.98 -16.06 -18.37
C ALA A 252 -6.67 -16.25 -17.58
N ALA A 253 -6.15 -17.48 -17.52
CA ALA A 253 -4.93 -17.83 -16.79
C ALA A 253 -3.63 -17.54 -17.56
N PHE A 254 -3.68 -17.36 -18.89
CA PHE A 254 -2.47 -17.18 -19.69
C PHE A 254 -1.72 -15.88 -19.36
N GLY A 255 -2.43 -14.74 -19.35
CA GLY A 255 -1.86 -13.44 -18.97
C GLY A 255 -1.21 -13.47 -17.57
N PRO A 256 -1.95 -13.89 -16.52
CA PRO A 256 -1.42 -14.09 -15.19
C PRO A 256 -0.16 -14.97 -15.13
N ALA A 257 -0.15 -16.10 -15.84
CA ALA A 257 0.98 -17.02 -15.85
C ALA A 257 2.24 -16.39 -16.47
N VAL A 258 2.09 -15.63 -17.56
CA VAL A 258 3.21 -14.90 -18.19
C VAL A 258 3.77 -13.87 -17.22
N VAL A 259 2.93 -13.12 -16.51
CA VAL A 259 3.40 -12.09 -15.57
C VAL A 259 4.12 -12.70 -14.37
N ILE A 260 3.62 -13.81 -13.79
CA ILE A 260 4.35 -14.53 -12.74
C ILE A 260 5.70 -14.99 -13.27
N GLY A 261 5.73 -15.60 -14.46
CA GLY A 261 6.96 -16.07 -15.09
C GLY A 261 7.99 -14.96 -15.27
N LEU A 262 7.56 -13.80 -15.79
CA LEU A 262 8.43 -12.63 -15.97
C LEU A 262 8.91 -12.05 -14.63
N ALA A 263 8.02 -11.91 -13.65
CA ALA A 263 8.36 -11.39 -12.33
C ALA A 263 9.39 -12.30 -11.64
N TRP A 264 9.17 -13.62 -11.69
CA TRP A 264 10.07 -14.59 -11.07
C TRP A 264 11.39 -14.71 -11.84
N ALA A 265 11.36 -14.66 -13.18
CA ALA A 265 12.58 -14.59 -13.98
C ALA A 265 13.39 -13.34 -13.61
N SER A 266 12.76 -12.16 -13.55
CA SER A 266 13.43 -10.92 -13.16
C SER A 266 14.03 -11.02 -11.74
N ALA A 267 13.32 -11.62 -10.79
CA ALA A 267 13.80 -11.86 -9.44
C ALA A 267 15.01 -12.82 -9.41
N ILE A 268 15.11 -13.79 -10.32
CA ILE A 268 16.26 -14.70 -10.39
C ILE A 268 17.46 -14.03 -11.05
N PHE A 269 17.23 -13.21 -12.09
CA PHE A 269 18.30 -12.56 -12.87
C PHE A 269 18.89 -11.31 -12.20
N LEU A 270 18.16 -10.63 -11.31
CA LEU A 270 18.63 -9.47 -10.54
C LEU A 270 19.56 -9.87 -9.37
N ARG A 271 20.53 -10.77 -9.61
CA ARG A 271 21.54 -11.18 -8.62
C ARG A 271 22.63 -10.15 -8.44
#